data_AF-A0AAW1CK13-F1
#
_entry.id   AF-A0AAW1CK13-F1
#
_cell.length_a   1.000
_cell.length_b   1.000
_cell.length_c   1.000
_cell.angle_alpha   90.00
_cell.angle_beta   90.00
_cell.angle_gamma   90.00
#
_symmetry.space_group_name_H-M   'P 1'
#
loop_
_entity.id
_entity.type
_entity.pdbx_description
1 polymer ?
#
loop_
_entity_poly.entity_id
_entity_poly.type
_entity_poly.pdbx_seq_one_letter_code
_entity_poly.pdbx_strand_id
1 'polypeptide(L)' 'MDTDTKEPKDLTQPRAIFTTAQIKLSGSPGTSPTNSPAPADFNHKITGIPFVAAANRYTAPVHIDVGGTIYTSSLETLTK' A
#
# COMPACT_ATOMS: atom_id res chain seq x y z
N MET A 1 -40.90 -28.47 -19.29
CA MET A 1 -40.75 -27.24 -18.47
C MET A 1 -40.31 -27.73 -17.12
N ASP A 2 -39.00 -27.95 -17.02
CA ASP A 2 -38.40 -28.83 -16.02
C ASP A 2 -37.73 -27.89 -15.03
N THR A 3 -38.39 -27.66 -13.90
CA THR A 3 -37.93 -26.75 -12.85
C THR A 3 -36.86 -27.45 -12.02
N ASP A 4 -35.60 -27.12 -12.28
CA ASP A 4 -34.44 -27.58 -11.52
C ASP A 4 -34.36 -26.80 -10.20
N THR A 5 -34.75 -27.46 -9.09
CA THR A 5 -34.73 -26.89 -7.74
C THR A 5 -33.30 -26.87 -7.22
N LYS A 6 -32.63 -25.73 -7.30
CA LYS A 6 -31.26 -25.57 -6.77
C LYS A 6 -31.29 -25.24 -5.28
N GLU A 7 -31.04 -26.26 -4.46
CA GLU A 7 -30.83 -26.18 -3.00
C GLU A 7 -29.83 -25.06 -2.64
N PRO A 8 -30.11 -24.20 -1.64
CA PRO A 8 -29.19 -23.14 -1.22
C PRO A 8 -27.94 -23.75 -0.56
N LYS A 9 -26.77 -23.34 -1.04
CA LYS A 9 -25.47 -23.75 -0.52
C LYS A 9 -25.28 -23.17 0.89
N ASP A 10 -25.45 -24.01 1.90
CA ASP A 10 -25.26 -23.66 3.32
C ASP A 10 -23.80 -23.23 3.58
N LEU A 11 -23.61 -21.96 3.93
CA LEU A 11 -22.30 -21.32 4.16
C LEU A 11 -21.76 -21.58 5.58
N THR A 12 -22.41 -22.41 6.37
CA THR A 12 -22.09 -22.62 7.80
C THR A 12 -21.01 -23.69 8.03
N GLN A 13 -20.39 -24.22 6.97
CA GLN A 13 -19.33 -25.22 7.10
C GLN A 13 -18.00 -24.55 7.52
N PRO A 14 -17.41 -24.90 8.67
CA PRO A 14 -16.07 -24.43 9.02
C PRO A 14 -15.10 -25.01 8.00
N ARG A 15 -14.50 -24.15 7.18
CA ARG A 15 -13.47 -24.54 6.21
C ARG A 15 -12.30 -25.11 7.01
N ALA A 16 -12.16 -26.42 7.03
CA ALA A 16 -11.01 -27.10 7.63
C ALA A 16 -9.75 -26.63 6.89
N ILE A 17 -8.95 -25.78 7.53
CA ILE A 17 -7.65 -25.37 7.03
C ILE A 17 -6.71 -26.55 7.28
N PHE A 18 -6.47 -27.37 6.26
CA PHE A 18 -5.39 -28.35 6.30
C PHE A 18 -4.05 -27.61 6.30
N THR A 19 -3.52 -27.29 7.49
CA THR A 19 -2.18 -26.75 7.63
C THR A 19 -1.18 -27.91 7.50
N THR A 20 -0.74 -28.20 6.29
CA THR A 20 0.39 -29.11 6.04
C THR A 20 1.27 -28.60 4.91
N ALA A 21 1.55 -27.30 4.92
CA ALA A 21 2.71 -26.74 4.26
C ALA A 21 3.72 -26.34 5.34
N GLN A 22 4.73 -27.18 5.54
CA GLN A 22 5.94 -26.80 6.26
C GLN A 22 6.68 -25.74 5.41
N ILE A 23 6.30 -24.47 5.55
CA ILE A 23 6.97 -23.37 4.87
C ILE A 23 8.31 -23.17 5.57
N LYS A 24 9.37 -23.71 4.96
CA LYS A 24 10.76 -23.44 5.35
C LYS A 24 11.03 -21.96 5.05
N LEU A 25 10.89 -21.11 6.07
CA LEU A 25 11.20 -19.68 5.98
C LEU A 25 12.73 -19.51 5.95
N SER A 26 13.36 -19.76 4.80
CA SER A 26 14.77 -19.40 4.61
C SER A 26 14.86 -17.93 4.22
N GLY A 27 15.36 -17.13 5.15
CA GLY A 27 16.13 -15.91 4.91
C GLY A 27 15.53 -14.89 3.93
N SER A 28 14.83 -13.90 4.47
CA SER A 28 14.72 -12.59 3.83
C SER A 28 14.72 -11.53 4.94
N PRO A 29 15.45 -10.40 4.79
CA PRO A 29 15.40 -9.33 5.78
C PRO A 29 13.98 -8.75 5.76
N GLY A 30 13.20 -9.06 6.80
CA GLY A 30 11.88 -8.47 6.99
C GLY A 30 12.05 -7.03 7.43
N THR A 31 12.13 -6.09 6.48
CA THR A 31 11.82 -4.69 6.78
C THR A 31 10.34 -4.48 6.50
N SER A 32 9.51 -4.80 7.49
CA SER A 32 8.13 -4.27 7.53
C SER A 32 8.24 -2.74 7.56
N PRO A 33 7.63 -1.97 6.63
CA PRO A 33 7.43 -0.57 6.90
C PRO A 33 6.32 -0.49 7.95
N THR A 34 6.70 -0.38 9.22
CA THR A 34 5.78 0.05 10.26
C THR A 34 5.37 1.47 9.90
N ASN A 35 4.23 1.62 9.22
CA ASN A 35 3.66 2.90 8.83
C ASN A 35 3.03 3.57 10.06
N SER A 36 3.85 3.92 11.03
CA SER A 36 3.49 4.87 12.08
C SER A 36 3.96 6.25 11.60
N PRO A 37 3.06 7.21 11.32
CA PRO A 37 3.45 8.59 11.08
C PRO A 37 3.86 9.18 12.44
N ALA A 38 5.06 8.85 12.90
CA ALA A 38 5.69 9.61 13.96
C ALA A 38 6.04 10.98 13.35
N PRO A 39 5.61 12.11 13.97
CA PRO A 39 6.10 13.42 13.59
C PRO A 39 7.54 13.48 14.09
N ALA A 40 8.44 12.90 13.32
CA ALA A 40 9.84 13.00 13.61
C ALA A 40 10.28 14.38 13.14
N ASP A 41 10.65 15.22 14.11
CA ASP A 41 11.43 16.45 13.93
C ASP A 41 12.82 16.08 13.38
N PHE A 42 12.85 15.50 12.17
CA PHE A 42 14.07 15.16 11.47
C PHE A 42 14.70 16.46 10.99
N ASN A 43 15.63 16.95 11.82
CA ASN A 43 16.58 17.99 11.49
C ASN A 43 17.18 17.70 10.11
N HIS A 44 16.72 18.41 9.08
CA HIS A 44 17.08 18.27 7.65
C HIS A 44 18.55 18.56 7.32
N LYS A 45 19.47 18.43 8.29
CA LYS A 45 20.85 18.94 8.23
C LYS A 45 21.93 17.86 8.09
N ILE A 46 21.57 16.58 7.96
CA ILE A 46 22.58 15.56 7.61
C ILE A 46 22.75 15.58 6.08
N THR A 47 23.75 16.35 5.64
CA THR A 47 24.13 16.43 4.23
C THR A 47 24.62 15.07 3.70
N GLY A 48 24.27 14.72 2.46
CA GLY A 48 24.75 13.51 1.79
C GLY A 48 23.97 12.22 2.06
N ILE A 49 22.96 12.23 2.93
CA ILE A 49 22.05 11.09 3.10
C ILE A 49 20.73 11.39 2.37
N PRO A 50 20.32 10.58 1.37
CA PRO A 50 19.00 10.70 0.76
C PRO A 50 17.90 10.58 1.82
N PHE A 51 17.00 11.55 1.86
CA PHE A 51 15.88 11.56 2.80
C PHE A 51 14.56 11.55 2.04
N VAL A 52 13.59 10.80 2.58
CA VAL A 52 12.22 10.79 2.03
C VAL A 52 11.60 12.15 2.32
N ALA A 53 11.09 12.84 1.28
CA ALA A 53 10.43 14.13 1.48
C ALA A 53 9.35 14.02 2.56
N ALA A 54 9.26 15.03 3.43
CA ALA A 54 8.24 15.07 4.48
C ALA A 54 6.85 14.87 3.86
N ALA A 55 5.99 14.05 4.45
CA ALA A 55 4.63 13.86 3.96
C ALA A 55 3.76 15.03 4.42
N ASN A 56 3.64 16.07 3.59
CA ASN A 56 2.79 17.22 3.86
C ASN A 56 1.94 17.55 2.62
N ARG A 57 1.00 18.49 2.77
CA ARG A 57 0.09 18.86 1.67
C ARG A 57 0.80 19.44 0.44
N TYR A 58 1.98 20.01 0.61
CA TYR A 58 2.72 20.67 -0.45
C TYR A 58 3.62 19.71 -1.23
N THR A 59 4.19 18.73 -0.55
CA THR A 59 5.09 17.69 -1.10
C THR A 59 4.37 16.40 -1.48
N ALA A 60 3.08 16.26 -1.13
CA ALA A 60 2.27 15.13 -1.55
C ALA A 60 2.17 15.02 -3.09
N PRO A 61 2.11 13.81 -3.65
CA PRO A 61 1.93 13.62 -5.08
C PRO A 61 0.64 14.25 -5.59
N VAL A 62 0.75 15.01 -6.69
CA VAL A 62 -0.37 15.55 -7.44
C VAL A 62 -0.42 14.86 -8.80
N HIS A 63 -1.53 14.19 -9.09
CA HIS A 63 -1.77 13.53 -10.37
C HIS A 63 -2.58 14.45 -11.29
N ILE A 64 -2.09 14.64 -12.52
CA ILE A 64 -2.68 15.54 -13.50
C ILE A 64 -2.86 14.78 -14.81
N ASP A 65 -4.07 14.84 -15.36
CA ASP A 65 -4.36 14.35 -16.71
C ASP A 65 -4.31 15.52 -17.70
N VAL A 66 -3.38 15.45 -18.65
CA VAL A 66 -3.25 16.43 -19.74
C VAL A 66 -3.36 15.68 -21.06
N GLY A 67 -4.55 15.74 -21.67
CA GLY A 67 -4.80 15.13 -22.97
C GLY A 67 -4.60 13.60 -23.00
N GLY A 68 -4.84 12.92 -21.88
CA GLY A 68 -4.66 11.46 -21.76
C GLY A 68 -3.28 11.02 -21.26
N THR A 69 -2.36 11.95 -20.99
CA THR A 69 -1.07 11.65 -20.35
C THR A 69 -1.11 12.03 -18.87
N ILE A 70 -0.73 11.09 -18.01
CA ILE A 70 -0.70 11.30 -16.55
C ILE A 70 0.67 11.82 -16.13
N TYR A 71 0.68 13.01 -15.54
CA TYR A 71 1.86 13.61 -14.90
C TYR A 71 1.74 13.51 -13.38
N THR A 72 2.89 13.33 -12.72
CA THR A 72 3.01 13.37 -11.26
C THR A 72 3.91 14.53 -10.86
N SER A 73 3.41 15.41 -10.00
CA SER A 73 4.12 16.60 -9.50
C SER A 73 3.84 16.81 -8.00
N SER A 74 4.13 18.01 -7.50
CA SER A 74 3.84 18.46 -6.13
C SER A 74 3.21 19.86 -6.16
N LEU A 75 2.43 20.23 -5.15
CA LEU A 75 1.84 21.56 -5.07
C LEU A 75 2.94 22.65 -5.03
N GLU A 76 4.08 22.38 -4.37
CA GLU A 76 5.26 23.25 -4.37
C GLU A 76 5.77 23.60 -5.77
N THR A 77 5.65 22.68 -6.73
CA THR A 77 6.09 22.89 -8.11
C THR A 77 5.04 23.65 -8.91
N LEU A 78 3.76 23.34 -8.67
CA LEU A 78 2.63 23.85 -9.46
C LEU A 78 2.23 25.28 -9.10
N THR A 79 2.57 25.77 -7.91
CA THR A 79 2.19 27.11 -7.43
C THR A 79 3.35 28.09 -7.38
N LYS A 80 4.40 27.87 -8.19
CA LYS A 80 5.50 28.83 -8.33
C LYS A 80 5.17 29.96 -9.30
#